data_AF-A0AAN8MFA4-F1
#
_entry.id   AF-A0AAN8MFA4-F1
#
_cell.length_a   1.000
_cell.length_b   1.000
_cell.length_c   1.000
_cell.angle_alpha   90.00
_cell.angle_beta   90.00
_cell.angle_gamma   90.00
#
_symmetry.space_group_name_H-M   'P 1'
#
loop_
_entity.id
_entity.type
_entity.pdbx_description
1 polymer ?
#
loop_
_entity_poly.entity_id
_entity_poly.type
_entity_poly.pdbx_seq_one_letter_code
_entity_poly.pdbx_strand_id
1 'polypeptide(L)'
;MQLKYYLLPLLSFASPLTATPVATPEKATLESRSAAGCFEITQFRNSGSPHSISATVSFDLVDRSKNLAASCRAILSIQPSIVTTEFPTYCNDTSVAFGFQYKPPFPGYWLSIAHIYNNNNTVDTGSIWAGRDIRRYDNPSGNPNGDFDYLNYPADFKVAYNRHVQQLPISTLAAAAPNPTS
;
A
#
# COMPACT_ATOMS: atom_id res chain seq x y z
N MET A 1 36.18 78.32 7.10
CA MET A 1 34.95 77.77 7.70
C MET A 1 34.48 76.60 6.86
N GLN A 2 34.47 75.42 7.50
CA GLN A 2 33.91 74.10 7.19
C GLN A 2 33.55 73.69 5.74
N LEU A 3 34.30 72.70 5.26
CA LEU A 3 33.95 71.75 4.20
C LEU A 3 32.59 71.08 4.54
N LYS A 4 31.61 71.19 3.65
CA LYS A 4 30.35 70.47 3.75
C LYS A 4 30.41 69.19 2.90
N TYR A 5 29.99 68.10 3.53
CA TYR A 5 29.99 66.72 3.06
C TYR A 5 29.15 66.53 1.79
N TYR A 6 29.72 65.79 0.83
CA TYR A 6 28.99 65.19 -0.28
C TYR A 6 28.13 64.03 0.25
N LEU A 7 26.81 64.17 0.18
CA LEU A 7 25.86 63.08 0.38
C LEU A 7 25.69 62.34 -0.95
N LEU A 8 26.15 61.09 -0.99
CA LEU A 8 25.89 60.14 -2.06
C LEU A 8 24.40 59.76 -2.13
N PRO A 9 23.86 59.49 -3.33
CA PRO A 9 22.54 58.90 -3.48
C PRO A 9 22.61 57.41 -3.14
N LEU A 10 21.81 56.97 -2.16
CA LEU A 10 21.49 55.56 -1.96
C LEU A 10 20.57 55.12 -3.11
N LEU A 11 21.19 54.59 -4.18
CA LEU A 11 20.51 53.83 -5.22
C LEU A 11 19.95 52.56 -4.60
N SER A 12 18.63 52.55 -4.37
CA SER A 12 17.88 51.34 -4.01
C SER A 12 17.86 50.40 -5.21
N PHE A 13 18.62 49.31 -5.15
CA PHE A 13 18.47 48.20 -6.08
C PHE A 13 17.21 47.42 -5.70
N ALA A 14 16.05 47.83 -6.22
CA ALA A 14 14.88 46.97 -6.27
C ALA A 14 15.13 45.93 -7.38
N SER A 15 15.66 44.77 -7.01
CA SER A 15 15.66 43.60 -7.89
C SER A 15 14.21 43.15 -8.11
N PRO A 16 13.65 43.19 -9.33
CA PRO A 16 12.48 42.38 -9.60
C PRO A 16 12.93 40.92 -9.54
N LEU A 17 12.52 40.20 -8.49
CA LEU A 17 12.40 38.75 -8.58
C LEU A 17 11.42 38.47 -9.73
N THR A 18 11.96 38.25 -10.91
CA THR A 18 11.24 37.56 -11.97
C THR A 18 11.16 36.11 -11.53
N ALA A 19 10.16 35.82 -10.69
CA ALA A 19 9.67 34.45 -10.54
C ALA A 19 9.23 34.03 -11.94
N THR A 20 10.05 33.19 -12.60
CA THR A 20 9.59 32.46 -13.76
C THR A 20 8.32 31.74 -13.36
N PRO A 21 7.23 31.85 -14.14
CA PRO A 21 6.03 31.09 -13.84
C PRO A 21 6.44 29.62 -13.84
N VAL A 22 6.29 28.97 -12.68
CA VAL A 22 6.38 27.52 -12.59
C VAL A 22 5.45 26.99 -13.67
N ALA A 23 6.02 26.26 -14.61
CA ALA A 23 5.26 25.59 -15.63
C ALA A 23 4.08 24.89 -14.94
N THR A 24 2.89 25.13 -15.46
CA THR A 24 1.65 24.41 -15.15
C THR A 24 1.95 22.97 -14.75
N PRO A 25 1.23 22.37 -13.79
CA PRO A 25 1.45 20.98 -13.42
C PRO A 25 1.24 20.14 -14.68
N GLU A 26 2.35 19.83 -15.34
CA GLU A 26 2.45 18.70 -16.21
C GLU A 26 1.87 17.57 -15.37
N LYS A 27 0.97 16.83 -15.99
CA LYS A 27 0.34 15.66 -15.42
C LYS A 27 1.48 14.68 -15.15
N ALA A 28 2.19 14.90 -14.05
CA ALA A 28 3.24 14.07 -13.56
C ALA A 28 2.50 12.81 -13.17
N THR A 29 2.39 11.90 -14.12
CA THR A 29 2.31 10.49 -13.83
C THR A 29 3.49 10.28 -12.89
N LEU A 30 3.22 10.34 -11.58
CA LEU A 30 4.12 9.91 -10.54
C LEU A 30 4.32 8.42 -10.80
N GLU A 31 5.18 8.10 -11.75
CA GLU A 31 5.61 6.74 -11.95
C GLU A 31 6.35 6.37 -10.67
N SER A 32 5.76 5.43 -9.94
CA SER A 32 6.43 4.67 -8.90
C SER A 32 7.85 4.37 -9.37
N ARG A 33 8.84 4.58 -8.50
CA ARG A 33 10.16 3.94 -8.66
C ARG A 33 9.92 2.50 -9.14
N SER A 34 10.61 2.07 -10.20
CA SER A 34 10.28 0.85 -10.96
C SER A 34 9.84 -0.30 -10.05
N ALA A 35 8.59 -0.74 -10.17
CA ALA A 35 8.08 -1.85 -9.36
C ALA A 35 8.92 -3.11 -9.60
N ALA A 36 9.21 -3.87 -8.55
CA ALA A 36 9.95 -5.13 -8.64
C ALA A 36 9.12 -6.25 -9.30
N GLY A 37 7.80 -6.08 -9.35
CA GLY A 37 6.83 -6.93 -10.02
C GLY A 37 5.41 -6.55 -9.60
N CYS A 38 4.45 -7.41 -9.89
CA CYS A 38 3.05 -7.20 -9.55
C CYS A 38 2.41 -8.47 -9.00
N PHE A 39 1.56 -8.31 -7.99
CA PHE A 39 0.55 -9.30 -7.64
C PHE A 39 -0.66 -9.11 -8.55
N GLU A 40 -1.07 -10.16 -9.25
CA GLU A 40 -2.32 -10.20 -9.99
C GLU A 40 -3.42 -10.69 -9.05
N ILE A 41 -4.38 -9.81 -8.78
CA ILE A 41 -5.52 -10.09 -7.93
C ILE A 41 -6.71 -10.44 -8.81
N THR A 42 -7.39 -11.53 -8.47
CA THR A 42 -8.59 -11.98 -9.17
C THR A 42 -9.68 -12.37 -8.18
N GLN A 43 -10.93 -12.37 -8.67
CA GLN A 43 -12.10 -12.72 -7.85
C GLN A 43 -12.22 -11.92 -6.55
N PHE A 44 -11.71 -10.69 -6.53
CA PHE A 44 -11.80 -9.84 -5.36
C PHE A 44 -13.26 -9.57 -5.01
N ARG A 45 -13.62 -9.85 -3.76
CA ARG A 45 -14.93 -9.62 -3.18
C ARG A 45 -14.77 -9.13 -1.76
N ASN A 46 -15.48 -8.06 -1.42
CA ASN A 46 -15.67 -7.65 -0.04
C ASN A 46 -17.15 -7.30 0.13
N SER A 47 -17.87 -8.14 0.87
CA SER A 47 -19.32 -8.02 1.00
C SER A 47 -19.82 -8.68 2.28
N GLY A 48 -20.97 -8.20 2.74
CA GLY A 48 -21.67 -8.72 3.91
C GLY A 48 -23.15 -8.41 3.84
N SER A 49 -23.97 -9.36 4.27
CA SER A 49 -25.41 -9.12 4.40
C SER A 49 -25.71 -8.47 5.77
N PRO A 50 -26.54 -7.42 5.83
CA PRO A 50 -26.96 -6.81 7.09
C PRO A 50 -27.64 -7.79 8.07
N HIS A 51 -28.23 -8.87 7.55
CA HIS A 51 -28.91 -9.91 8.31
C HIS A 51 -28.06 -11.18 8.50
N SER A 52 -26.81 -11.17 8.03
CA SER A 52 -25.85 -12.26 8.24
C SER A 52 -25.04 -12.00 9.51
N ILE A 53 -24.62 -13.08 10.17
CA ILE A 53 -23.69 -13.03 11.30
C ILE A 53 -22.24 -12.81 10.85
N SER A 54 -21.96 -12.83 9.55
CA SER A 54 -20.62 -12.70 8.99
C SER A 54 -20.58 -11.89 7.69
N ALA A 55 -19.53 -11.09 7.54
CA ALA A 55 -19.10 -10.49 6.28
C ALA A 55 -17.76 -11.14 5.85
N THR A 56 -17.42 -11.09 4.56
CA THR A 56 -16.18 -11.68 4.04
C THR A 56 -15.42 -10.72 3.11
N VAL A 57 -14.09 -10.68 3.25
CA VAL A 57 -13.17 -10.24 2.19
C VAL A 57 -12.40 -11.45 1.67
N SER A 58 -12.33 -11.59 0.36
CA SER A 58 -11.62 -12.69 -0.29
C SER A 58 -11.09 -12.29 -1.67
N PHE A 59 -9.97 -12.89 -2.06
CA PHE A 59 -9.40 -12.79 -3.40
C PHE A 59 -8.38 -13.91 -3.64
N ASP A 60 -8.11 -14.18 -4.91
CA ASP A 60 -6.97 -14.99 -5.32
C ASP A 60 -5.84 -14.08 -5.80
N LEU A 61 -4.61 -14.48 -5.49
CA LEU A 61 -3.38 -13.80 -5.83
C LEU A 61 -2.49 -14.71 -6.66
N VAL A 62 -1.94 -14.18 -7.75
CA VAL A 62 -0.92 -14.84 -8.56
C VAL A 62 0.25 -13.90 -8.82
N ASP A 63 1.47 -14.42 -8.69
CA ASP A 63 2.67 -13.81 -9.26
C ASP A 63 3.42 -14.87 -10.07
N ARG A 64 3.22 -14.81 -11.40
CA ARG A 64 3.80 -15.78 -12.34
C ARG A 64 5.32 -15.72 -12.38
N SER A 65 5.93 -14.56 -12.10
CA SER A 65 7.39 -14.43 -12.09
C SER A 65 8.04 -15.17 -10.93
N LYS A 66 7.25 -15.46 -9.89
CA LYS A 66 7.64 -16.17 -8.68
C LYS A 66 7.01 -17.55 -8.54
N ASN A 67 6.22 -17.95 -9.52
CA ASN A 67 5.44 -19.18 -9.48
C ASN A 67 4.58 -19.27 -8.19
N LEU A 68 4.05 -18.11 -7.76
CA LEU A 68 3.26 -17.95 -6.56
C LEU A 68 1.77 -17.93 -6.91
N ALA A 69 0.97 -18.69 -6.18
CA ALA A 69 -0.48 -18.64 -6.21
C ALA A 69 -1.03 -18.86 -4.79
N ALA A 70 -1.88 -17.95 -4.32
CA ALA A 70 -2.46 -18.00 -2.99
C ALA A 70 -3.92 -17.52 -2.99
N SER A 71 -4.76 -18.13 -2.17
CA SER A 71 -6.14 -17.71 -1.90
C SER A 71 -6.21 -17.07 -0.52
N CYS A 72 -6.66 -15.82 -0.48
CA CYS A 72 -6.67 -14.99 0.71
C CYS A 72 -8.11 -14.73 1.15
N ARG A 73 -8.41 -14.96 2.43
CA ARG A 73 -9.76 -14.82 2.96
C ARG A 73 -9.77 -14.44 4.43
N ALA A 74 -10.59 -13.45 4.78
CA ALA A 74 -10.91 -13.12 6.16
C ALA A 74 -12.43 -13.00 6.34
N ILE A 75 -12.92 -13.54 7.45
CA ILE A 75 -14.31 -13.37 7.91
C ILE A 75 -14.26 -12.49 9.15
N LEU A 76 -15.11 -11.46 9.20
CA LEU A 76 -15.50 -10.85 10.46
C LEU A 76 -16.91 -11.33 10.80
N SER A 77 -17.03 -11.93 11.98
CA SER A 77 -18.33 -12.08 12.63
C SER A 77 -18.75 -10.69 13.12
N ILE A 78 -20.04 -10.33 13.01
CA ILE A 78 -20.68 -9.03 13.32
C ILE A 78 -20.31 -7.82 12.44
N GLN A 79 -21.21 -6.81 12.44
CA GLN A 79 -21.10 -5.54 11.71
C GLN A 79 -19.71 -4.89 11.89
N PRO A 80 -19.14 -4.27 10.85
CA PRO A 80 -19.78 -3.73 9.62
C PRO A 80 -19.98 -4.73 8.47
N SER A 81 -20.81 -4.36 7.48
CA SER A 81 -21.09 -5.15 6.26
C SER A 81 -19.90 -5.19 5.26
N ILE A 82 -18.93 -4.28 5.40
CA ILE A 82 -17.66 -4.32 4.69
C ILE A 82 -16.56 -4.78 5.65
N VAL A 83 -15.93 -5.91 5.35
CA VAL A 83 -14.90 -6.49 6.21
C VAL A 83 -13.65 -5.65 6.15
N THR A 84 -13.09 -5.36 7.33
CA THR A 84 -11.69 -4.99 7.47
C THR A 84 -10.91 -6.14 8.10
N THR A 85 -9.62 -6.20 7.86
CA THR A 85 -8.75 -7.16 8.53
C THR A 85 -7.38 -6.55 8.75
N GLU A 86 -6.79 -6.84 9.90
CA GLU A 86 -5.48 -6.33 10.26
C GLU A 86 -4.39 -7.00 9.41
N PHE A 87 -3.26 -6.31 9.30
CA PHE A 87 -2.07 -6.87 8.69
C PHE A 87 -1.12 -7.32 9.83
N PRO A 88 -0.56 -8.55 9.79
CA PRO A 88 -0.73 -9.57 8.75
C PRO A 88 -1.89 -10.53 9.04
N THR A 89 -2.73 -10.75 8.02
CA THR A 89 -3.65 -11.90 7.95
C THR A 89 -3.14 -12.85 6.88
N TYR A 90 -2.83 -14.08 7.24
CA TYR A 90 -2.23 -15.04 6.31
C TYR A 90 -3.25 -15.66 5.36
N CYS A 91 -2.83 -15.86 4.11
CA CYS A 91 -3.58 -16.58 3.11
C CYS A 91 -3.44 -18.10 3.33
N ASN A 92 -4.02 -18.93 2.44
CA ASN A 92 -3.81 -20.38 2.49
C ASN A 92 -2.32 -20.78 2.37
N ASP A 93 -1.54 -20.01 1.62
CA ASP A 93 -0.08 -20.04 1.64
C ASP A 93 0.42 -19.10 2.75
N THR A 94 1.09 -19.67 3.76
CA THR A 94 1.59 -18.94 4.92
C THR A 94 2.74 -17.97 4.59
N SER A 95 3.32 -18.07 3.40
CA SER A 95 4.28 -17.08 2.89
C SER A 95 3.59 -15.79 2.42
N VAL A 96 2.27 -15.81 2.21
CA VAL A 96 1.50 -14.65 1.76
C VAL A 96 0.63 -14.12 2.89
N ALA A 97 0.76 -12.81 3.15
CA ALA A 97 -0.05 -12.10 4.11
C ALA A 97 -0.74 -10.90 3.46
N PHE A 98 -1.92 -10.57 3.93
CA PHE A 98 -2.66 -9.39 3.49
C PHE A 98 -3.27 -8.65 4.66
N GLY A 99 -3.71 -7.42 4.40
CA GLY A 99 -4.50 -6.60 5.30
C GLY A 99 -5.47 -5.77 4.48
N PHE A 100 -6.68 -5.58 4.99
CA PHE A 100 -7.70 -4.76 4.33
C PHE A 100 -8.24 -3.73 5.31
N GLN A 101 -7.74 -2.51 5.26
CA GLN A 101 -7.91 -1.56 6.36
C GLN A 101 -8.62 -0.30 5.89
N TYR A 102 -9.57 0.18 6.68
CA TYR A 102 -10.14 1.52 6.51
C TYR A 102 -9.27 2.54 7.25
N LYS A 103 -8.84 3.63 6.59
CA LYS A 103 -7.86 4.58 7.15
C LYS A 103 -8.36 6.03 7.19
N PRO A 104 -8.94 6.50 8.30
CA PRO A 104 -9.09 7.94 8.56
C PRO A 104 -7.70 8.61 8.69
N PRO A 105 -7.46 9.87 8.25
CA PRO A 105 -8.42 10.87 7.75
C PRO A 105 -8.67 10.81 6.23
N PHE A 106 -8.09 9.85 5.51
CA PHE A 106 -8.29 9.67 4.07
C PHE A 106 -9.34 8.57 3.82
N PRO A 107 -10.64 8.88 3.88
CA PRO A 107 -11.69 7.88 3.92
C PRO A 107 -11.61 6.94 2.71
N GLY A 108 -11.31 5.68 2.98
CA GLY A 108 -11.17 4.64 1.99
C GLY A 108 -10.48 3.41 2.52
N TYR A 109 -10.63 2.33 1.76
CA TYR A 109 -10.07 1.04 2.05
C TYR A 109 -8.73 0.88 1.34
N TRP A 110 -7.80 0.26 2.05
CA TRP A 110 -6.47 -0.06 1.56
C TRP A 110 -6.26 -1.55 1.63
N LEU A 111 -5.89 -2.15 0.50
CA LEU A 111 -5.39 -3.52 0.45
C LEU A 111 -3.87 -3.48 0.48
N SER A 112 -3.29 -4.09 1.49
CA SER A 112 -1.84 -4.30 1.61
C SER A 112 -1.55 -5.79 1.50
N ILE A 113 -0.51 -6.16 0.75
CA ILE A 113 -0.13 -7.53 0.47
C ILE A 113 1.37 -7.66 0.67
N ALA A 114 1.81 -8.76 1.28
CA ALA A 114 3.20 -9.15 1.40
C ALA A 114 3.39 -10.63 1.01
N HIS A 115 4.43 -10.91 0.25
CA HIS A 115 4.97 -12.25 0.06
C HIS A 115 6.34 -12.32 0.74
N ILE A 116 6.46 -13.21 1.72
CA ILE A 116 7.56 -13.33 2.67
C ILE A 116 8.25 -14.68 2.44
N TYR A 117 9.54 -14.64 2.08
CA TYR A 117 10.32 -15.84 1.77
C TYR A 117 11.77 -15.70 2.22
N ASN A 118 12.56 -16.75 2.00
CA ASN A 118 13.95 -16.84 2.46
C ASN A 118 14.08 -16.63 3.98
N ASN A 119 13.29 -17.36 4.79
CA ASN A 119 13.25 -17.24 6.25
C ASN A 119 12.98 -15.80 6.71
N ASN A 120 11.99 -15.15 6.10
CA ASN A 120 11.58 -13.77 6.37
C ASN A 120 12.63 -12.68 6.02
N ASN A 121 13.74 -13.05 5.36
CA ASN A 121 14.76 -12.08 4.94
C ASN A 121 14.39 -11.36 3.65
N THR A 122 13.41 -11.84 2.87
CA THR A 122 12.95 -11.17 1.66
C THR A 122 11.44 -10.98 1.72
N VAL A 123 11.00 -9.75 1.51
CA VAL A 123 9.59 -9.37 1.49
C VAL A 123 9.30 -8.58 0.23
N ASP A 124 8.43 -9.10 -0.61
CA ASP A 124 7.82 -8.36 -1.71
C ASP A 124 6.50 -7.76 -1.19
N THR A 125 6.36 -6.43 -1.15
CA THR A 125 5.19 -5.76 -0.55
C THR A 125 4.59 -4.71 -1.46
N GLY A 126 3.26 -4.69 -1.53
CA GLY A 126 2.49 -3.78 -2.35
C GLY A 126 1.25 -3.29 -1.62
N SER A 127 0.74 -2.12 -1.99
CA SER A 127 -0.52 -1.61 -1.44
C SER A 127 -1.28 -0.81 -2.49
N ILE A 128 -2.60 -0.90 -2.45
CA ILE A 128 -3.50 -0.17 -3.35
C ILE A 128 -4.67 0.44 -2.57
N TRP A 129 -5.10 1.62 -3.01
CA TRP A 129 -6.32 2.24 -2.55
C TRP A 129 -7.52 1.63 -3.30
N ALA A 130 -8.37 0.92 -2.56
CA ALA A 130 -9.56 0.25 -3.07
C ALA A 130 -10.81 1.14 -3.06
N GLY A 131 -10.65 2.45 -2.82
CA GLY A 131 -11.77 3.38 -2.84
C GLY A 131 -12.59 3.38 -1.56
N ARG A 132 -13.78 4.00 -1.63
CA ARG A 132 -14.78 4.08 -0.56
C ARG A 132 -16.21 3.86 -1.05
N ASP A 133 -16.38 3.47 -2.32
CA ASP A 133 -17.69 3.32 -2.96
C ASP A 133 -18.34 2.03 -2.47
N ILE A 134 -19.23 2.13 -1.49
CA ILE A 134 -20.01 1.01 -0.98
C ILE A 134 -21.37 1.05 -1.66
N ARG A 135 -21.75 -0.07 -2.25
CA ARG A 135 -23.06 -0.25 -2.90
C ARG A 135 -23.84 -1.34 -2.21
N ARG A 136 -25.16 -1.26 -2.36
CA ARG A 136 -26.10 -2.28 -1.93
C ARG A 136 -26.59 -3.05 -3.15
N TYR A 137 -26.69 -4.37 -3.01
CA TYR A 137 -27.48 -5.22 -3.89
C TYR A 137 -28.80 -5.53 -3.20
N ASP A 138 -29.90 -5.17 -3.85
CA ASP A 138 -31.25 -5.49 -3.40
C ASP A 138 -31.74 -6.73 -4.15
N ASN A 139 -32.15 -7.76 -3.41
CA ASN A 139 -32.61 -9.01 -3.98
C ASN A 139 -33.96 -8.81 -4.69
N PRO A 140 -34.06 -9.07 -6.01
CA PRO A 140 -35.28 -8.81 -6.78
C PRO A 140 -36.48 -9.67 -6.36
N SER A 141 -36.27 -10.75 -5.60
CA SER A 141 -37.36 -11.56 -5.03
C SER A 141 -38.04 -10.91 -3.82
N GLY A 142 -37.53 -9.79 -3.31
CA GLY A 142 -38.05 -9.10 -2.12
C GLY A 142 -37.70 -9.79 -0.79
N ASN A 143 -36.88 -10.84 -0.81
CA ASN A 143 -36.38 -11.48 0.41
C ASN A 143 -35.15 -10.70 0.94
N PRO A 144 -35.26 -9.98 2.08
CA PRO A 144 -34.20 -9.11 2.60
C PRO A 144 -32.94 -9.88 3.02
N ASN A 145 -33.04 -11.19 3.27
CA ASN A 145 -31.87 -12.02 3.57
C ASN A 145 -30.93 -12.19 2.36
N GLY A 146 -31.40 -11.88 1.15
CA GLY A 146 -30.57 -11.87 -0.06
C GLY A 146 -29.89 -10.53 -0.33
N ASP A 147 -30.19 -9.49 0.47
CA ASP A 147 -29.57 -8.18 0.31
C ASP A 147 -28.17 -8.19 0.93
N PHE A 148 -27.24 -7.50 0.29
CA PHE A 148 -25.89 -7.33 0.80
C PHE A 148 -25.26 -6.01 0.39
N ASP A 149 -24.42 -5.48 1.27
CA ASP A 149 -23.54 -4.37 0.91
C ASP A 149 -22.21 -4.93 0.40
N TYR A 150 -21.60 -4.24 -0.55
CA TYR A 150 -20.31 -4.61 -1.12
C TYR A 150 -19.49 -3.39 -1.48
N LEU A 151 -18.17 -3.54 -1.42
CA LEU A 151 -17.26 -2.54 -1.96
C LEU A 151 -17.28 -2.64 -3.49
N ASN A 152 -17.70 -1.56 -4.16
CA ASN A 152 -17.70 -1.47 -5.60
C ASN A 152 -16.29 -1.18 -6.12
N TYR A 153 -15.50 -2.24 -6.24
CA TYR A 153 -14.15 -2.23 -6.80
C TYR A 153 -14.02 -3.35 -7.84
N PRO A 154 -13.17 -3.21 -8.88
CA PRO A 154 -12.93 -4.29 -9.84
C PRO A 154 -12.57 -5.60 -9.15
N ALA A 155 -13.14 -6.72 -9.65
CA ALA A 155 -12.81 -8.05 -9.16
C ALA A 155 -11.38 -8.47 -9.55
N ASP A 156 -10.86 -7.92 -10.65
CA ASP A 156 -9.55 -8.22 -11.19
C ASP A 156 -8.73 -6.93 -11.31
N PHE A 157 -7.54 -6.90 -10.72
CA PHE A 157 -6.62 -5.77 -10.76
C PHE A 157 -5.19 -6.20 -10.43
N LYS A 158 -4.23 -5.27 -10.58
CA LYS A 158 -2.82 -5.52 -10.26
C LYS A 158 -2.37 -4.63 -9.12
N VAL A 159 -1.57 -5.19 -8.22
CA VAL A 159 -0.89 -4.46 -7.15
C VAL A 159 0.60 -4.53 -7.40
N ALA A 160 1.19 -3.41 -7.81
CA ALA A 160 2.63 -3.28 -7.92
C ALA A 160 3.28 -3.42 -6.55
N TYR A 161 4.41 -4.14 -6.48
CA TYR A 161 5.16 -4.32 -5.24
C TYR A 161 6.61 -3.90 -5.37
N ASN A 162 7.21 -3.57 -4.23
CA ASN A 162 8.65 -3.36 -4.09
C ASN A 162 9.26 -4.52 -3.28
N ARG A 163 10.51 -4.86 -3.59
CA ARG A 163 11.28 -5.86 -2.85
C ARG A 163 12.08 -5.22 -1.74
N HIS A 164 11.98 -5.78 -0.55
CA HIS A 164 12.84 -5.51 0.58
C HIS A 164 13.65 -6.75 0.93
N VAL A 165 14.97 -6.61 1.03
CA VAL A 165 15.89 -7.68 1.46
C VAL A 165 16.57 -7.23 2.74
N GLN A 166 16.38 -7.99 3.81
CA GLN A 166 17.14 -7.80 5.04
C GLN A 166 18.53 -8.40 4.85
N GLN A 167 19.56 -7.56 4.92
CA GLN A 167 20.94 -8.03 5.06
C GLN A 167 21.20 -8.29 6.54
N LEU A 168 21.40 -9.55 6.91
CA LEU A 168 21.93 -9.88 8.23
C LEU A 168 23.38 -9.38 8.30
N PRO A 169 23.81 -8.78 9.42
CA PRO A 169 25.23 -8.45 9.58
C PRO A 169 26.03 -9.73 9.44
N ILE A 170 27.03 -9.72 8.56
CA ILE A 170 28.03 -10.79 8.48
C ILE A 170 28.70 -10.82 9.85
N SER A 171 28.37 -11.83 10.66
CA SER A 171 29.13 -12.09 11.88
C SER A 171 30.56 -12.40 11.43
N THR A 172 31.47 -11.47 11.67
CA THR A 172 32.91 -11.69 11.55
C THR A 172 33.34 -12.70 12.61
N LEU A 173 33.03 -13.98 12.40
CA LEU A 173 33.75 -15.09 13.00
C LEU A 173 35.03 -15.30 12.18
N ALA A 174 35.86 -14.26 12.11
CA ALA A 174 37.23 -14.38 11.67
C ALA A 174 38.07 -14.84 12.86
N ALA A 175 38.26 -16.16 12.93
CA ALA A 175 39.42 -16.86 13.46
C ALA A 175 40.15 -16.22 14.66
N ALA A 176 39.72 -16.53 15.88
CA ALA A 176 40.67 -16.66 16.99
C ALA A 176 41.26 -18.08 16.93
N ALA A 177 42.22 -18.30 16.04
CA ALA A 177 43.10 -19.45 16.15
C ALA A 177 44.10 -19.17 17.30
N PRO A 178 44.22 -20.04 18.32
CA PRO A 178 45.23 -19.85 19.35
C PRO A 178 46.63 -20.05 18.74
N ASN A 179 47.53 -19.10 19.00
CA ASN A 179 48.95 -19.23 18.70
C ASN A 179 49.50 -20.49 19.38
N PRO A 180 50.16 -21.42 18.66
CA PRO A 180 50.95 -22.44 19.31
C PRO A 180 52.20 -21.79 19.89
N THR A 181 52.33 -21.86 21.22
CA THR A 181 53.58 -21.60 21.93
C THR A 181 54.63 -22.62 21.51
N SER A 182 55.80 -22.14 21.09
CA SER A 182 57.08 -22.85 21.18
C SER A 182 58.15 -21.88 21.66
#